data_AF-A0AA39ZIW8-F1
#
_entry.id   AF-A0AA39ZIW8-F1
#
_cell.length_a   1.000
_cell.length_b   1.000
_cell.length_c   1.000
_cell.angle_alpha   90.00
_cell.angle_beta   90.00
_cell.angle_gamma   90.00
#
_symmetry.space_group_name_H-M   'P 1'
#
loop_
_entity.id
_entity.type
_entity.pdbx_description
1 polymer ?
#
loop_
_entity_poly.entity_id
_entity_poly.type
_entity_poly.pdbx_seq_one_letter_code
_entity_poly.pdbx_strand_id
1 'polypeptide(L)'
;MNGMNGANMQGAMVGVPVPAGQPSELNYIYTLVDSLSGQLAQNQRTLEEVISCVGRIRARARSQSLGNEELINLSADEIKAQEADVDTWISVLSEAFEKAKYSRDQNAYLLGQFAEKMAAMLRLFHEYKAKHVNDVSAWHKSYRNQLADARAENSKLRDQIWEMQAQAGAVNEKMRNFRKKYDENEARWEKRVDNKAMRQELRFWKRMAMPHLADDDPYWSDDDDLVDVAEKRRLLEMQKIAAQNHAAEAAQLVAAQLELGEITGNDEDGGDQGGDEIPPPAPAPPSAMPTPHNFLRQLVGGVPMQRSDDGNNAGPTPPPRPLSAASSTGSSGQ
;
A
#
# COMPACT_ATOMS: atom_id res chain seq x y z
N MET A 1 83.26 24.88 14.63
CA MET A 1 83.79 26.22 14.32
C MET A 1 83.89 26.35 12.81
N ASN A 2 83.24 27.40 12.27
CA ASN A 2 83.30 28.05 10.94
C ASN A 2 83.70 27.19 9.71
N GLY A 3 82.94 27.14 8.62
CA GLY A 3 82.06 28.18 8.08
C GLY A 3 82.69 28.77 6.82
N MET A 4 82.11 28.40 5.68
CA MET A 4 81.93 29.20 4.47
C MET A 4 83.06 30.18 4.08
N ASN A 5 83.78 29.88 2.99
CA ASN A 5 84.42 30.94 2.21
C ASN A 5 84.37 30.62 0.71
N GLY A 6 83.19 30.85 0.13
CA GLY A 6 83.06 31.15 -1.28
C GLY A 6 83.23 32.66 -1.45
N ALA A 7 84.39 33.07 -1.97
CA ALA A 7 84.62 34.39 -2.59
C ALA A 7 86.12 34.50 -2.94
N ASN A 8 86.53 34.03 -4.13
CA ASN A 8 87.49 34.75 -4.97
C ASN A 8 87.78 33.96 -6.24
N MET A 9 87.44 34.54 -7.39
CA MET A 9 88.21 34.54 -8.64
C MET A 9 87.24 34.85 -9.79
N GLN A 10 86.78 36.10 -9.81
CA GLN A 10 86.17 36.71 -10.98
C GLN A 10 86.91 38.02 -11.20
N GLY A 11 87.87 38.00 -12.14
CA GLY A 11 88.58 39.21 -12.53
C GLY A 11 89.97 38.97 -13.12
N ALA A 12 90.03 39.05 -14.45
CA ALA A 12 91.14 39.59 -15.23
C ALA A 12 92.45 38.79 -15.37
N MET A 13 92.59 38.07 -16.49
CA MET A 13 93.75 38.13 -17.40
C MET A 13 93.30 37.60 -18.79
N VAL A 14 92.89 38.48 -19.70
CA VAL A 14 93.69 39.03 -20.83
C VAL A 14 93.89 38.02 -21.96
N GLY A 15 93.24 38.33 -23.09
CA GLY A 15 93.22 37.53 -24.31
C GLY A 15 94.55 37.51 -25.07
N VAL A 16 94.87 36.31 -25.54
CA VAL A 16 95.60 36.03 -26.77
C VAL A 16 94.75 34.98 -27.51
N PRO A 17 94.42 35.14 -28.82
CA PRO A 17 93.59 34.18 -29.53
C PRO A 17 94.29 32.83 -29.61
N VAL A 18 93.82 31.86 -28.85
CA VAL A 18 94.28 30.47 -28.96
C VAL A 18 93.72 29.89 -30.26
N PRO A 19 94.55 29.29 -31.14
CA PRO A 19 94.13 28.81 -32.45
C PRO A 19 92.98 27.78 -32.36
N ALA A 20 92.04 27.90 -33.30
CA ALA A 20 90.81 27.11 -33.40
C ALA A 20 91.13 25.62 -33.56
N GLY A 21 91.09 24.89 -32.44
CA GLY A 21 91.43 23.47 -32.33
C GLY A 21 91.94 23.12 -30.93
N GLN A 22 92.72 24.02 -30.32
CA GLN A 22 93.20 23.81 -28.96
C GLN A 22 92.10 23.77 -27.88
N PRO A 23 91.01 24.57 -27.92
CA PRO A 23 89.94 24.41 -26.92
C PRO A 23 89.18 23.09 -27.10
N SER A 24 89.03 22.56 -28.32
CA SER A 24 88.41 21.26 -28.54
C SER A 24 89.30 20.10 -28.12
N GLU A 25 90.61 20.18 -28.39
CA GLU A 25 91.58 19.18 -27.95
C GLU A 25 91.77 19.21 -26.44
N LEU A 26 91.83 20.39 -25.82
CA LEU A 26 91.88 20.53 -24.36
C LEU A 26 90.61 20.00 -23.72
N ASN A 27 89.42 20.29 -24.28
CA ASN A 27 88.17 19.74 -23.76
C ASN A 27 88.08 18.22 -23.96
N TYR A 28 88.62 17.68 -25.06
CA TYR A 28 88.77 16.23 -25.27
C TYR A 28 89.74 15.62 -24.26
N ILE A 29 90.88 16.26 -23.99
CA ILE A 29 91.84 15.79 -22.98
C ILE A 29 91.24 15.90 -21.58
N TYR A 30 90.50 16.95 -21.25
CA TYR A 30 89.84 17.09 -19.95
C TYR A 30 88.74 16.06 -19.76
N THR A 31 87.92 15.78 -20.78
CA THR A 31 86.91 14.71 -20.72
C THR A 31 87.56 13.33 -20.66
N LEU A 32 88.69 13.12 -21.35
CA LEU A 32 89.47 11.88 -21.26
C LEU A 32 90.06 11.71 -19.86
N VAL A 33 90.69 12.75 -19.30
CA VAL A 33 91.26 12.75 -17.95
C VAL A 33 90.17 12.55 -16.89
N ASP A 34 89.02 13.21 -17.04
CA ASP A 34 87.88 13.02 -16.14
C ASP A 34 87.35 11.58 -16.23
N SER A 35 87.27 11.02 -17.44
CA SER A 35 86.89 9.61 -17.65
C SER A 35 87.90 8.63 -17.04
N LEU A 36 89.21 8.88 -17.21
CA LEU A 36 90.26 8.07 -16.60
C LEU A 36 90.26 8.21 -15.09
N SER A 37 89.98 9.40 -14.55
CA SER A 37 89.86 9.62 -13.11
C SER A 37 88.65 8.88 -12.53
N GLY A 38 87.52 8.88 -13.25
CA GLY A 38 86.33 8.10 -12.92
C GLY A 38 86.60 6.59 -12.97
N GLN A 39 87.30 6.11 -14.00
CA GLN A 39 87.73 4.72 -14.09
C GLN A 39 88.71 4.33 -12.98
N LEU A 40 89.63 5.22 -12.62
CA LEU A 40 90.62 4.94 -11.58
C LEU A 40 89.98 4.93 -10.19
N ALA A 41 89.03 5.82 -9.92
CA ALA A 41 88.20 5.79 -8.72
C ALA A 41 87.33 4.53 -8.65
N GLN A 42 86.77 4.09 -9.77
CA GLN A 42 86.02 2.84 -9.85
C GLN A 42 86.93 1.62 -9.63
N ASN A 43 88.13 1.61 -10.20
CA ASN A 43 89.13 0.56 -10.00
C ASN A 43 89.62 0.50 -8.55
N GLN A 44 89.74 1.64 -7.87
CA GLN A 44 90.07 1.66 -6.45
C GLN A 44 88.96 1.01 -5.62
N ARG A 45 87.69 1.35 -5.89
CA ARG A 45 86.55 0.74 -5.19
C ARG A 45 86.47 -0.76 -5.43
N THR A 46 86.63 -1.23 -6.67
CA THR A 46 86.61 -2.66 -6.98
C THR A 46 87.78 -3.39 -6.33
N LEU A 47 88.97 -2.79 -6.28
CA LEU A 47 90.11 -3.38 -5.58
C LEU A 47 89.89 -3.45 -4.06
N GLU A 48 89.30 -2.43 -3.45
CA GLU A 48 88.92 -2.46 -2.03
C GLU A 48 87.92 -3.57 -1.73
N GLU A 49 86.90 -3.74 -2.58
CA GLU A 49 85.95 -4.85 -2.49
C GLU A 49 86.64 -6.21 -2.62
N VAL A 50 87.53 -6.37 -3.61
CA VAL A 50 88.32 -7.61 -3.81
C VAL A 50 89.21 -7.89 -2.61
N ILE A 51 89.93 -6.88 -2.09
CA ILE A 51 90.78 -7.02 -0.91
C ILE A 51 89.95 -7.41 0.32
N SER A 52 88.75 -6.83 0.49
CA SER A 52 87.84 -7.20 1.58
C SER A 52 87.35 -8.65 1.45
N CYS A 53 87.06 -9.10 0.23
CA CYS A 53 86.63 -10.47 -0.07
C CYS A 53 87.77 -11.47 0.19
N VAL A 54 88.96 -11.18 -0.32
CA VAL A 54 90.17 -11.97 -0.07
C VAL A 54 90.52 -12.00 1.41
N GLY A 55 90.33 -10.88 2.13
CA GLY A 55 90.49 -10.79 3.58
C GLY A 55 89.55 -11.73 4.33
N ARG A 56 88.27 -11.78 3.94
CA ARG A 56 87.26 -12.71 4.49
C ARG A 56 87.60 -14.17 4.16
N ILE A 57 87.96 -14.47 2.91
CA ILE A 57 88.39 -15.81 2.47
C ILE A 57 89.60 -16.29 3.26
N ARG A 58 90.62 -15.43 3.44
CA ARG A 58 91.83 -15.74 4.20
C ARG A 58 91.58 -15.88 5.70
N ALA A 59 90.68 -15.08 6.27
CA ALA A 59 90.28 -15.23 7.67
C ALA A 59 89.58 -16.56 7.91
N ARG A 60 88.70 -16.95 6.98
CA ARG A 60 87.98 -18.23 6.98
C ARG A 60 88.90 -19.43 6.77
N ALA A 61 89.85 -19.34 5.83
CA ALA A 61 90.89 -20.35 5.63
C ALA A 61 91.68 -20.62 6.90
N ARG A 62 92.06 -19.53 7.61
CA ARG A 62 92.85 -19.61 8.84
C ARG A 62 92.07 -20.13 10.03
N SER A 63 90.80 -19.76 10.18
CA SER A 63 89.99 -20.21 11.31
C SER A 63 89.59 -21.69 11.22
N GLN A 64 89.56 -22.26 10.00
CA GLN A 64 89.14 -23.64 9.76
C GLN A 64 90.29 -24.56 9.27
N SER A 65 91.52 -24.05 9.16
CA SER A 65 92.71 -24.79 8.67
C SER A 65 92.53 -25.48 7.31
N LEU A 66 91.77 -24.86 6.41
CA LEU A 66 91.40 -25.42 5.11
C LEU A 66 92.47 -25.17 4.04
N GLY A 67 92.69 -26.16 3.17
CA GLY A 67 93.46 -25.99 1.93
C GLY A 67 92.70 -25.18 0.87
N ASN A 68 93.40 -24.67 -0.16
CA ASN A 68 92.77 -23.88 -1.23
C ASN A 68 91.65 -24.66 -1.95
N GLU A 69 91.87 -25.94 -2.26
CA GLU A 69 90.88 -26.79 -2.93
C GLU A 69 89.65 -27.05 -2.04
N GLU A 70 89.85 -27.29 -0.74
CA GLU A 70 88.76 -27.49 0.22
C GLU A 70 87.92 -26.23 0.41
N LEU A 71 88.56 -25.05 0.39
CA LEU A 71 87.88 -23.77 0.51
C LEU A 71 87.05 -23.44 -0.74
N ILE A 72 87.58 -23.73 -1.92
CA ILE A 72 86.84 -23.60 -3.19
C ILE A 72 85.63 -24.54 -3.18
N ASN A 73 85.82 -25.81 -2.80
CA ASN A 73 84.73 -26.79 -2.72
C ASN A 73 83.66 -26.39 -1.71
N LEU A 74 84.04 -25.96 -0.50
CA LEU A 74 83.08 -25.46 0.50
C LEU A 74 82.32 -24.22 0.04
N SER A 75 83.00 -23.28 -0.63
CA SER A 75 82.33 -22.11 -1.20
C SER A 75 81.39 -22.48 -2.35
N ALA A 76 81.77 -23.46 -3.17
CA ALA A 76 80.92 -23.98 -4.24
C ALA A 76 79.70 -24.71 -3.67
N ASP A 77 79.85 -25.45 -2.57
CA ASP A 77 78.75 -26.12 -1.89
C ASP A 77 77.83 -25.13 -1.16
N GLU A 78 78.37 -24.05 -0.57
CA GLU A 78 77.56 -22.95 -0.04
C GLU A 78 76.77 -22.22 -1.12
N ILE A 79 77.39 -21.95 -2.28
CA ILE A 79 76.71 -21.33 -3.42
C ILE A 79 75.59 -22.24 -3.92
N LYS A 80 75.84 -23.55 -4.07
CA LYS A 80 74.81 -24.53 -4.47
C LYS A 80 73.69 -24.65 -3.44
N ALA A 81 74.01 -24.62 -2.15
CA ALA A 81 73.01 -24.66 -1.09
C ALA A 81 72.14 -23.38 -1.09
N GLN A 82 72.77 -22.21 -1.27
CA GLN A 82 72.04 -20.95 -1.44
C GLN A 82 71.17 -20.94 -2.70
N GLU A 83 71.65 -21.48 -3.81
CA GLU A 83 70.88 -21.59 -5.06
C GLU A 83 69.63 -22.46 -4.88
N ALA A 84 69.78 -23.63 -4.25
CA ALA A 84 68.65 -24.51 -3.92
C ALA A 84 67.65 -23.84 -2.96
N ASP A 85 68.13 -23.12 -1.95
CA ASP A 85 67.27 -22.36 -1.04
C ASP A 85 66.50 -21.26 -1.80
N VAL A 86 67.16 -20.51 -2.69
CA VAL A 86 66.53 -19.46 -3.50
C VAL A 86 65.38 -20.03 -4.34
N ASP A 87 65.55 -21.20 -4.96
CA ASP A 87 64.48 -21.85 -5.73
C ASP A 87 63.28 -22.23 -4.85
N THR A 88 63.52 -22.71 -3.62
CA THR A 88 62.43 -22.99 -2.68
C THR A 88 61.70 -21.72 -2.24
N TRP A 89 62.43 -20.63 -1.97
CA TRP A 89 61.82 -19.33 -1.66
C TRP A 89 61.01 -18.80 -2.83
N ILE A 90 61.51 -18.89 -4.07
CA ILE A 90 60.78 -18.49 -5.27
C ILE A 90 59.47 -19.31 -5.40
N SER A 91 59.52 -20.62 -5.15
CA SER A 91 58.33 -21.47 -5.19
C SER A 91 57.28 -21.06 -4.15
N VAL A 92 57.69 -20.90 -2.88
CA VAL A 92 56.80 -20.52 -1.78
C VAL A 92 56.23 -19.12 -2.00
N LEU A 93 57.05 -18.15 -2.41
CA LEU A 93 56.58 -16.80 -2.71
C LEU A 93 55.61 -16.77 -3.89
N SER A 94 55.88 -17.57 -4.94
CA SER A 94 54.99 -17.66 -6.10
C SER A 94 53.64 -18.28 -5.73
N GLU A 95 53.62 -19.35 -4.93
CA GLU A 95 52.38 -19.96 -4.45
C GLU A 95 51.60 -19.01 -3.54
N ALA A 96 52.28 -18.34 -2.60
CA ALA A 96 51.67 -17.35 -1.72
C ALA A 96 51.09 -16.17 -2.52
N PHE A 97 51.79 -15.73 -3.57
CA PHE A 97 51.34 -14.67 -4.45
C PHE A 97 50.07 -15.07 -5.22
N GLU A 98 50.02 -16.27 -5.81
CA GLU A 98 48.82 -16.75 -6.50
C GLU A 98 47.63 -16.93 -5.53
N LYS A 99 47.86 -17.44 -4.32
CA LYS A 99 46.81 -17.52 -3.28
C LYS A 99 46.30 -16.13 -2.89
N ALA A 100 47.20 -15.17 -2.68
CA ALA A 100 46.83 -13.81 -2.33
C ALA A 100 46.04 -13.13 -3.45
N LYS A 101 46.44 -13.35 -4.70
CA LYS A 101 45.74 -12.83 -5.89
C LYS A 101 44.35 -13.44 -6.04
N TYR A 102 44.23 -14.76 -5.89
CA TYR A 102 42.94 -15.45 -5.90
C TYR A 102 42.01 -14.94 -4.80
N SER A 103 42.51 -14.82 -3.57
CA SER A 103 41.74 -14.26 -2.44
C SER A 103 41.30 -12.82 -2.69
N ARG A 104 42.19 -11.98 -3.25
CA ARG A 104 41.88 -10.60 -3.64
C ARG A 104 40.75 -10.57 -4.67
N ASP A 105 40.83 -11.39 -5.72
CA ASP A 105 39.85 -11.40 -6.80
C ASP A 105 38.50 -11.93 -6.31
N GLN A 106 38.48 -12.93 -5.43
CA GLN A 106 37.27 -13.42 -4.78
C GLN A 106 36.62 -12.35 -3.88
N ASN A 107 37.41 -11.61 -3.11
CA ASN A 107 36.91 -10.52 -2.28
C ASN A 107 36.36 -9.36 -3.14
N ALA A 108 37.03 -9.01 -4.23
CA ALA A 108 36.55 -8.00 -5.18
C ALA A 108 35.21 -8.43 -5.81
N TYR A 109 35.08 -9.71 -6.15
CA TYR A 109 33.84 -10.27 -6.68
C TYR A 109 32.69 -10.18 -5.66
N LEU A 110 32.93 -10.56 -4.40
CA LEU A 110 31.93 -10.47 -3.33
C LEU A 110 31.49 -9.01 -3.07
N LEU A 111 32.44 -8.07 -3.08
CA LEU A 111 32.14 -6.64 -2.97
C LEU A 111 31.26 -6.15 -4.13
N GLY A 112 31.56 -6.60 -5.36
CA GLY A 112 30.74 -6.31 -6.53
C GLY A 112 29.31 -6.82 -6.39
N GLN A 113 29.13 -8.08 -5.99
CA GLN A 113 27.81 -8.66 -5.74
C GLN A 113 27.05 -7.91 -4.64
N PHE A 114 27.71 -7.59 -3.52
CA PHE A 114 27.08 -6.86 -2.43
C PHE A 114 26.60 -5.48 -2.89
N ALA A 115 27.44 -4.74 -3.62
CA ALA A 115 27.07 -3.44 -4.17
C ALA A 115 25.87 -3.55 -5.12
N GLU A 116 25.85 -4.56 -5.99
CA GLU A 116 24.74 -4.80 -6.92
C GLU A 116 23.43 -5.11 -6.18
N LYS A 117 23.45 -6.03 -5.20
CA LYS A 117 22.26 -6.40 -4.41
C LYS A 117 21.76 -5.22 -3.57
N MET A 118 22.65 -4.45 -2.95
CA MET A 118 22.30 -3.25 -2.21
C MET A 118 21.67 -2.19 -3.12
N ALA A 119 22.23 -1.97 -4.31
CA ALA A 119 21.68 -1.03 -5.29
C ALA A 119 20.28 -1.47 -5.78
N ALA A 120 20.07 -2.76 -6.00
CA ALA A 120 18.77 -3.31 -6.36
C ALA A 120 17.74 -3.16 -5.22
N MET A 121 18.13 -3.48 -3.98
CA MET A 121 17.28 -3.31 -2.80
C MET A 121 16.88 -1.85 -2.60
N LEU A 122 17.81 -0.91 -2.76
CA LEU A 122 17.53 0.53 -2.70
C LEU A 122 16.55 1.00 -3.78
N ARG A 123 16.69 0.50 -5.02
CA ARG A 123 15.72 0.78 -6.09
C ARG A 123 14.31 0.32 -5.73
N LEU A 124 14.19 -0.94 -5.28
CA LEU A 124 12.91 -1.51 -4.87
C LEU A 124 12.27 -0.73 -3.71
N PHE A 125 13.07 -0.29 -2.73
CA PHE A 125 12.57 0.55 -1.64
C PHE A 125 12.07 1.91 -2.12
N HIS A 126 12.79 2.58 -3.01
CA HIS A 126 12.35 3.86 -3.56
C HIS A 126 11.06 3.71 -4.36
N GLU A 127 10.96 2.69 -5.22
CA GLU A 127 9.74 2.41 -5.98
C GLU A 127 8.56 2.07 -5.07
N TYR A 128 8.78 1.21 -4.06
CA TYR A 128 7.76 0.85 -3.08
C TYR A 128 7.26 2.08 -2.33
N LYS A 129 8.18 2.91 -1.81
CA LYS A 129 7.82 4.12 -1.07
C LYS A 129 7.04 5.10 -1.94
N ALA A 130 7.45 5.29 -3.19
CA ALA A 130 6.74 6.16 -4.13
C ALA A 130 5.31 5.68 -4.39
N LYS A 131 5.14 4.38 -4.68
CA LYS A 131 3.82 3.76 -4.88
C LYS A 131 2.97 3.86 -3.62
N HIS A 132 3.51 3.49 -2.46
CA HIS A 132 2.79 3.55 -1.19
C HIS A 132 2.29 4.96 -0.87
N VAL A 133 3.15 5.99 -1.01
CA VAL A 133 2.74 7.38 -0.78
C VAL A 133 1.64 7.80 -1.76
N ASN A 134 1.77 7.42 -3.03
CA ASN A 134 0.74 7.71 -4.02
C ASN A 134 -0.59 7.04 -3.66
N ASP A 135 -0.58 5.75 -3.33
CA ASP A 135 -1.77 4.96 -3.00
C ASP A 135 -2.49 5.50 -1.75
N VAL A 136 -1.73 5.80 -0.70
CA VAL A 136 -2.28 6.41 0.53
C VAL A 136 -2.87 7.79 0.23
N SER A 137 -2.20 8.61 -0.59
CA SER A 137 -2.73 9.92 -0.96
C SER A 137 -3.99 9.82 -1.81
N ALA A 138 -4.06 8.85 -2.73
CA ALA A 138 -5.20 8.58 -3.58
C ALA A 138 -6.39 8.10 -2.74
N TRP A 139 -6.13 7.20 -1.78
CA TRP A 139 -7.12 6.72 -0.84
C TRP A 139 -7.70 7.86 0.02
N HIS A 140 -6.85 8.71 0.59
CA HIS A 140 -7.33 9.86 1.36
C HIS A 140 -8.15 10.84 0.51
N LYS A 141 -7.76 11.09 -0.75
CA LYS A 141 -8.54 11.93 -1.68
C LYS A 141 -9.91 11.31 -1.97
N SER A 142 -9.94 10.02 -2.29
CA SER A 142 -11.17 9.27 -2.57
C SER A 142 -12.12 9.29 -1.37
N TYR A 143 -11.62 9.00 -0.18
CA TYR A 143 -12.41 9.00 1.05
C TYR A 143 -12.96 10.39 1.40
N ARG A 144 -12.17 11.45 1.18
CA ARG A 144 -12.63 12.83 1.36
C ARG A 144 -13.73 13.20 0.38
N ASN A 145 -13.65 12.75 -0.87
CA ASN A 145 -14.69 12.95 -1.87
C ASN A 145 -15.99 12.23 -1.47
N GLN A 146 -15.91 10.95 -1.07
CA GLN A 146 -17.08 10.21 -0.57
C GLN A 146 -17.75 10.90 0.62
N LEU A 147 -16.96 11.44 1.56
CA LEU A 147 -17.48 12.21 2.68
C LEU A 147 -18.09 13.56 2.25
N ALA A 148 -17.62 14.16 1.16
CA ALA A 148 -18.22 15.37 0.61
C ALA A 148 -19.55 15.06 -0.09
N ASP A 149 -19.58 13.99 -0.90
CA ASP A 149 -20.77 13.52 -1.60
C ASP A 149 -21.88 13.14 -0.62
N ALA A 150 -21.56 12.37 0.43
CA ALA A 150 -22.52 12.02 1.47
C ALA A 150 -23.09 13.24 2.21
N ARG A 151 -22.26 14.28 2.44
CA ARG A 151 -22.74 15.54 3.04
C ARG A 151 -23.63 16.33 2.09
N ALA A 152 -23.28 16.39 0.80
CA ALA A 152 -24.06 17.06 -0.22
C ALA A 152 -25.41 16.38 -0.46
N GLU A 153 -25.44 15.04 -0.46
CA GLU A 153 -26.67 14.27 -0.52
C GLU A 153 -27.52 14.50 0.74
N ASN A 154 -26.91 14.51 1.93
CA ASN A 154 -27.65 14.77 3.17
C ASN A 154 -28.26 16.18 3.19
N SER A 155 -27.54 17.21 2.74
CA SER A 155 -28.11 18.55 2.61
C SER A 155 -29.25 18.58 1.60
N LYS A 156 -29.08 17.94 0.44
CA LYS A 156 -30.13 17.86 -0.58
C LYS A 156 -31.40 17.17 -0.07
N LEU A 157 -31.26 16.05 0.63
CA LEU A 157 -32.40 15.33 1.21
C LEU A 157 -33.10 16.16 2.29
N ARG A 158 -32.34 16.89 3.12
CA ARG A 158 -32.92 17.84 4.05
C ARG A 158 -33.72 18.89 3.30
N ASP A 159 -33.12 19.57 2.33
CA ASP A 159 -33.81 20.62 1.55
C ASP A 159 -35.11 20.09 0.93
N GLN A 160 -35.11 18.88 0.36
CA GLN A 160 -36.31 18.22 -0.17
C GLN A 160 -37.37 17.97 0.91
N ILE A 161 -36.98 17.51 2.10
CA ILE A 161 -37.92 17.31 3.22
C ILE A 161 -38.50 18.65 3.66
N TRP A 162 -37.68 19.70 3.74
CA TRP A 162 -38.11 21.05 4.10
C TRP A 162 -39.11 21.59 3.06
N GLU A 163 -38.82 21.45 1.77
CA GLU A 163 -39.73 21.82 0.68
C GLU A 163 -41.05 21.03 0.76
N MET A 164 -40.99 19.72 0.93
CA MET A 164 -42.18 18.86 1.06
C MET A 164 -43.03 19.25 2.28
N GLN A 165 -42.40 19.51 3.42
CA GLN A 165 -43.10 19.94 4.63
C GLN A 165 -43.73 21.32 4.44
N ALA A 166 -43.04 22.26 3.80
CA ALA A 166 -43.57 23.58 3.48
C ALA A 166 -44.78 23.49 2.53
N GLN A 167 -44.68 22.66 1.48
CA GLN A 167 -45.77 22.41 0.53
C GLN A 167 -46.97 21.74 1.23
N ALA A 168 -46.73 20.71 2.04
CA ALA A 168 -47.77 20.03 2.80
C ALA A 168 -48.46 20.98 3.80
N GLY A 169 -47.70 21.86 4.45
CA GLY A 169 -48.21 22.92 5.31
C GLY A 169 -49.13 23.88 4.55
N ALA A 170 -48.68 24.37 3.39
CA ALA A 170 -49.47 25.25 2.54
C ALA A 170 -50.75 24.58 1.99
N VAL A 171 -50.69 23.29 1.65
CA VAL A 171 -51.87 22.51 1.21
C VAL A 171 -52.86 22.33 2.36
N ASN A 172 -52.37 21.99 3.56
CA ASN A 172 -53.22 21.87 4.76
C ASN A 172 -53.90 23.20 5.12
N GLU A 173 -53.18 24.32 5.01
CA GLU A 173 -53.75 25.64 5.22
C GLU A 173 -54.84 25.94 4.16
N LYS A 174 -54.59 25.66 2.88
CA LYS A 174 -55.59 25.78 1.82
C LYS A 174 -56.82 24.91 2.08
N MET A 175 -56.64 23.68 2.57
CA MET A 175 -57.75 22.77 2.90
C MET A 175 -58.56 23.26 4.10
N ARG A 176 -57.90 23.78 5.14
CA ARG A 176 -58.58 24.41 6.29
C ARG A 176 -59.36 25.63 5.87
N ASN A 177 -58.76 26.49 5.03
CA ASN A 177 -59.42 27.67 4.48
C ASN A 177 -60.60 27.29 3.59
N PHE A 178 -60.48 26.24 2.78
CA PHE A 178 -61.59 25.70 2.00
C PHE A 178 -62.72 25.21 2.90
N ARG A 179 -62.41 24.36 3.90
CA ARG A 179 -63.42 23.85 4.85
C ARG A 179 -64.12 24.99 5.58
N LYS A 180 -63.37 25.97 6.08
CA LYS A 180 -63.92 27.16 6.72
C LYS A 180 -64.89 27.89 5.79
N LYS A 181 -64.47 28.22 4.56
CA LYS A 181 -65.33 28.88 3.56
C LYS A 181 -66.52 28.03 3.12
N TYR A 182 -66.38 26.70 3.14
CA TYR A 182 -67.43 25.76 2.78
C TYR A 182 -68.51 25.65 3.87
N ASP A 183 -68.08 25.64 5.13
CA ASP A 183 -68.95 25.59 6.31
C ASP A 183 -69.62 26.95 6.56
N GLU A 184 -68.92 28.07 6.35
CA GLU A 184 -69.42 29.45 6.54
C GLU A 184 -70.34 29.96 5.41
N ASN A 185 -70.51 29.21 4.32
CA ASN A 185 -71.33 29.66 3.20
C ASN A 185 -72.83 29.36 3.44
N GLU A 186 -73.50 30.28 4.12
CA GLU A 186 -74.94 30.19 4.44
C GLU A 186 -75.80 29.97 3.19
N ALA A 187 -75.53 30.68 2.10
CA ALA A 187 -76.27 30.54 0.84
C ALA A 187 -76.18 29.12 0.25
N ARG A 188 -75.14 28.34 0.58
CA ARG A 188 -75.06 26.92 0.21
C ARG A 188 -75.94 26.07 1.10
N TRP A 189 -75.93 26.33 2.41
CA TRP A 189 -76.80 25.63 3.36
C TRP A 189 -78.27 25.84 3.00
N GLU A 190 -78.67 27.10 2.79
CA GLU A 190 -80.00 27.49 2.31
C GLU A 190 -80.36 26.73 1.03
N LYS A 191 -79.51 26.78 -0.01
CA LYS A 191 -79.74 26.02 -1.26
C LYS A 191 -79.90 24.51 -1.03
N ARG A 192 -79.18 23.90 -0.08
CA ARG A 192 -79.34 22.47 0.24
C ARG A 192 -80.67 22.20 0.92
N VAL A 193 -81.05 23.05 1.88
CA VAL A 193 -82.33 22.97 2.58
C VAL A 193 -83.48 23.17 1.58
N ASP A 194 -83.41 24.19 0.73
CA ASP A 194 -84.39 24.47 -0.31
C ASP A 194 -84.53 23.30 -1.29
N ASN A 195 -83.41 22.75 -1.78
CA ASN A 195 -83.46 21.56 -2.64
C ASN A 195 -84.11 20.36 -1.94
N LYS A 196 -83.85 20.16 -0.65
CA LYS A 196 -84.46 19.08 0.13
C LYS A 196 -85.95 19.34 0.34
N ALA A 197 -86.34 20.57 0.67
CA ALA A 197 -87.73 20.99 0.81
C ALA A 197 -88.50 20.81 -0.51
N MET A 198 -87.96 21.30 -1.63
CA MET A 198 -88.53 21.13 -2.97
C MET A 198 -88.70 19.65 -3.33
N ARG A 199 -87.71 18.80 -3.02
CA ARG A 199 -87.83 17.34 -3.23
C ARG A 199 -88.93 16.72 -2.35
N GLN A 200 -89.07 17.17 -1.09
CA GLN A 200 -90.13 16.70 -0.21
C GLN A 200 -91.52 17.16 -0.68
N GLU A 201 -91.64 18.39 -1.16
CA GLU A 201 -92.87 18.90 -1.78
C GLU A 201 -93.24 18.10 -3.03
N LEU A 202 -92.28 17.83 -3.91
CA LEU A 202 -92.48 16.98 -5.07
C LEU A 202 -92.95 15.57 -4.67
N ARG A 203 -92.38 14.97 -3.61
CA ARG A 203 -92.85 13.68 -3.08
C ARG A 203 -94.25 13.77 -2.48
N PHE A 204 -94.55 14.84 -1.75
CA PHE A 204 -95.88 15.07 -1.19
C PHE A 204 -96.92 15.16 -2.31
N TRP A 205 -96.67 15.97 -3.34
CA TRP A 205 -97.55 16.06 -4.49
C TRP A 205 -97.61 14.77 -5.29
N LYS A 206 -96.51 14.01 -5.42
CA LYS A 206 -96.50 12.67 -6.02
C LYS A 206 -97.44 11.72 -5.27
N ARG A 207 -97.37 11.68 -3.93
CA ARG A 207 -98.27 10.85 -3.10
C ARG A 207 -99.73 11.27 -3.23
N MET A 208 -99.99 12.58 -3.29
CA MET A 208 -101.34 13.10 -3.48
C MET A 208 -101.91 12.79 -4.87
N ALA A 209 -101.06 12.85 -5.91
CA ALA A 209 -101.46 12.62 -7.30
C ALA A 209 -101.51 11.13 -7.67
N MET A 210 -100.70 10.28 -7.04
CA MET A 210 -100.59 8.84 -7.33
C MET A 210 -100.59 7.98 -6.06
N PRO A 211 -101.74 7.85 -5.36
CA PRO A 211 -101.81 7.16 -4.06
C PRO A 211 -101.62 5.63 -4.11
N HIS A 212 -101.67 5.03 -5.30
CA HIS A 212 -101.59 3.57 -5.50
C HIS A 212 -100.19 3.08 -5.87
N LEU A 213 -99.21 3.99 -6.01
CA LEU A 213 -97.82 3.64 -6.28
C LEU A 213 -97.07 3.48 -4.95
N ALA A 214 -96.26 2.41 -4.81
CA ALA A 214 -95.48 2.16 -3.60
C ALA A 214 -94.42 3.26 -3.35
N ASP A 215 -94.17 3.58 -2.08
CA ASP A 215 -93.29 4.67 -1.66
C ASP A 215 -91.79 4.40 -1.91
N ASP A 216 -91.39 3.13 -2.05
CA ASP A 216 -90.01 2.71 -2.33
C ASP A 216 -89.76 2.65 -3.85
N ASP A 217 -89.42 3.79 -4.43
CA ASP A 217 -88.97 3.92 -5.82
C ASP A 217 -87.43 3.96 -5.84
N PRO A 218 -86.74 2.91 -6.33
CA PRO A 218 -85.27 2.84 -6.38
C PRO A 218 -84.61 3.93 -7.20
N TYR A 219 -85.36 4.60 -8.08
CA TYR A 219 -84.84 5.69 -8.87
C TYR A 219 -84.66 6.96 -8.03
N TRP A 220 -85.47 7.13 -6.98
CA TRP A 220 -85.61 8.35 -6.20
C TRP A 220 -85.44 8.12 -4.67
N SER A 221 -84.96 6.96 -4.22
CA SER A 221 -84.61 6.72 -2.80
C SER A 221 -83.37 7.52 -2.40
N ASP A 222 -83.29 7.95 -1.14
CA ASP A 222 -82.33 8.92 -0.57
C ASP A 222 -80.84 8.49 -0.62
N ASP A 223 -80.52 7.31 -1.14
CA ASP A 223 -79.16 6.76 -1.25
C ASP A 223 -78.53 7.06 -2.62
N ASP A 224 -78.06 8.30 -2.79
CA ASP A 224 -77.01 8.63 -3.77
C ASP A 224 -75.61 8.14 -3.32
N ASP A 225 -75.54 7.33 -2.25
CA ASP A 225 -74.34 6.60 -1.78
C ASP A 225 -74.09 5.28 -2.55
N LEU A 226 -74.65 5.14 -3.75
CA LEU A 226 -74.19 4.13 -4.70
C LEU A 226 -72.74 4.47 -5.08
N VAL A 227 -71.79 3.97 -4.30
CA VAL A 227 -70.40 3.81 -4.72
C VAL A 227 -70.44 3.27 -6.13
N ASP A 228 -69.93 4.07 -7.08
CA ASP A 228 -69.91 3.74 -8.50
C ASP A 228 -69.45 2.28 -8.64
N VAL A 229 -70.27 1.46 -9.30
CA VAL A 229 -69.98 0.04 -9.50
C VAL A 229 -68.61 -0.12 -10.18
N ALA A 230 -68.19 0.87 -10.98
CA ALA A 230 -66.86 0.92 -11.56
C ALA A 230 -65.74 1.13 -10.51
N GLU A 231 -65.92 2.06 -9.58
CA GLU A 231 -64.92 2.33 -8.53
C GLU A 231 -64.82 1.16 -7.55
N LYS A 232 -65.93 0.48 -7.24
CA LYS A 232 -65.91 -0.75 -6.45
C LYS A 232 -65.10 -1.87 -7.12
N ARG A 233 -65.20 -2.01 -8.45
CA ARG A 233 -64.40 -2.99 -9.21
C ARG A 233 -62.91 -2.62 -9.20
N ARG A 234 -62.58 -1.34 -9.40
CA ARG A 234 -61.21 -0.83 -9.35
C ARG A 234 -60.55 -1.07 -7.99
N LEU A 235 -61.27 -0.81 -6.90
CA LEU A 235 -60.78 -1.05 -5.54
C LEU A 235 -60.51 -2.53 -5.27
N LEU A 236 -61.38 -3.43 -5.75
CA LEU A 236 -61.17 -4.89 -5.65
C LEU A 236 -59.97 -5.35 -6.46
N GLU A 237 -59.77 -4.81 -7.66
CA GLU A 237 -58.59 -5.10 -8.49
C GLU A 237 -57.30 -4.61 -7.83
N MET A 238 -57.31 -3.40 -7.28
CA MET A 238 -56.17 -2.83 -6.55
C MET A 238 -55.85 -3.63 -5.27
N GLN A 239 -56.86 -4.08 -4.52
CA GLN A 239 -56.66 -4.99 -3.37
C GLN A 239 -56.09 -6.34 -3.81
N LYS A 240 -56.54 -6.89 -4.94
CA LYS A 240 -56.02 -8.15 -5.49
C LYS A 240 -54.55 -8.01 -5.90
N ILE A 241 -54.17 -6.91 -6.54
CA ILE A 241 -52.78 -6.60 -6.90
C ILE A 241 -51.92 -6.43 -5.65
N ALA A 242 -52.39 -5.68 -4.64
CA ALA A 242 -51.67 -5.51 -3.39
C ALA A 242 -51.46 -6.86 -2.66
N ALA A 243 -52.49 -7.72 -2.63
CA ALA A 243 -52.39 -9.05 -2.04
C ALA A 243 -51.42 -9.96 -2.82
N GLN A 244 -51.40 -9.88 -4.15
CA GLN A 244 -50.44 -10.61 -4.99
C GLN A 244 -49.01 -10.14 -4.76
N ASN A 245 -48.79 -8.82 -4.66
CA ASN A 245 -47.47 -8.26 -4.39
C ASN A 245 -46.97 -8.66 -3.00
N HIS A 246 -47.82 -8.60 -1.97
CA HIS A 246 -47.46 -9.06 -0.63
C HIS A 246 -47.20 -10.58 -0.58
N ALA A 247 -47.96 -11.38 -1.33
CA ALA A 247 -47.71 -12.82 -1.43
C ALA A 247 -46.40 -13.14 -2.18
N ALA A 248 -46.07 -12.37 -3.22
CA ALA A 248 -44.81 -12.50 -3.96
C ALA A 248 -43.60 -12.08 -3.10
N GLU A 249 -43.72 -11.00 -2.35
CA GLU A 249 -42.71 -10.54 -1.39
C GLU A 249 -42.51 -11.58 -0.27
N ALA A 250 -43.58 -12.14 0.28
CA ALA A 250 -43.51 -13.22 1.26
C ALA A 250 -42.87 -14.51 0.67
N ALA A 251 -43.20 -14.87 -0.56
CA ALA A 251 -42.59 -16.01 -1.25
C ALA A 251 -41.10 -15.80 -1.54
N GLN A 252 -40.69 -14.58 -1.90
CA GLN A 252 -39.28 -14.23 -2.06
C GLN A 252 -38.51 -14.29 -0.74
N LEU A 253 -39.11 -13.84 0.36
CA LEU A 253 -38.50 -13.96 1.69
C LEU A 253 -38.33 -15.42 2.12
N VAL A 254 -39.32 -16.28 1.86
CA VAL A 254 -39.22 -17.73 2.13
C VAL A 254 -38.18 -18.39 1.24
N ALA A 255 -38.09 -18.03 -0.05
CA ALA A 255 -37.08 -18.56 -0.95
C ALA A 255 -35.65 -18.14 -0.53
N ALA A 256 -35.46 -16.87 -0.16
CA ALA A 256 -34.18 -16.37 0.36
C ALA A 256 -33.78 -17.06 1.68
N GLN A 257 -34.76 -17.43 2.51
CA GLN A 257 -34.51 -18.14 3.76
C GLN A 257 -34.18 -19.63 3.55
N LEU A 258 -34.72 -20.26 2.51
CA LEU A 258 -34.34 -21.63 2.10
C LEU A 258 -32.95 -21.67 1.44
N GLU A 259 -32.60 -20.66 0.65
CA GLU A 259 -31.29 -20.56 -0.02
C GLU A 259 -30.14 -20.35 0.99
N LEU A 260 -30.41 -19.73 2.15
CA LEU A 260 -29.47 -19.61 3.28
C LEU A 260 -29.40 -20.86 4.18
N GLY A 261 -30.33 -21.80 4.04
CA GLY A 261 -30.38 -23.04 4.82
C GLY A 261 -29.56 -24.20 4.25
N GLU A 262 -29.02 -24.08 3.03
CA GLU A 262 -28.32 -25.17 2.31
C GLU A 262 -26.78 -25.14 2.46
N ILE A 263 -26.23 -24.32 3.38
CA ILE A 263 -24.77 -24.19 3.60
C ILE A 263 -24.30 -24.72 4.97
N THR A 264 -25.19 -25.25 5.82
CA THR A 264 -24.78 -25.91 7.08
C THR A 264 -25.45 -27.28 7.22
N GLY A 265 -24.84 -28.31 6.66
CA GLY A 265 -25.39 -29.66 6.73
C GLY A 265 -24.46 -30.74 6.21
N ASN A 266 -23.20 -30.75 6.66
CA ASN A 266 -22.38 -31.95 6.71
C ASN A 266 -21.24 -31.70 7.71
N ASP A 267 -21.40 -32.22 8.92
CA ASP A 267 -20.37 -32.98 9.64
C ASP A 267 -21.01 -33.66 10.86
N GLU A 268 -20.73 -34.94 10.97
CA GLU A 268 -21.17 -35.88 11.99
C GLU A 268 -20.54 -35.57 13.36
N ASP A 269 -21.26 -35.73 14.47
CA ASP A 269 -20.75 -36.50 15.63
C ASP A 269 -21.88 -36.88 16.60
N GLY A 270 -21.82 -38.10 17.12
CA GLY A 270 -22.76 -38.68 18.06
C GLY A 270 -22.46 -38.33 19.52
N GLY A 271 -23.50 -38.31 20.35
CA GLY A 271 -23.33 -38.11 21.79
C GLY A 271 -24.66 -38.04 22.54
N ASP A 272 -25.09 -39.20 23.00
CA ASP A 272 -26.25 -39.48 23.85
C ASP A 272 -26.27 -38.70 25.18
N GLN A 273 -27.50 -38.41 25.64
CA GLN A 273 -28.03 -38.25 27.02
C GLN A 273 -28.50 -36.87 27.48
N GLY A 274 -29.74 -36.89 28.01
CA GLY A 274 -30.18 -36.03 29.11
C GLY A 274 -31.35 -35.12 28.74
N GLY A 275 -32.57 -35.57 29.06
CA GLY A 275 -33.79 -34.81 28.81
C GLY A 275 -33.91 -33.53 29.64
N ASP A 276 -34.60 -32.57 29.05
CA ASP A 276 -35.58 -31.73 29.74
C ASP A 276 -36.61 -31.27 28.70
N GLU A 277 -37.84 -31.76 28.86
CA GLU A 277 -39.02 -31.35 28.09
C GLU A 277 -39.34 -29.88 28.39
N ILE A 278 -39.08 -28.99 27.43
CA ILE A 278 -39.68 -27.65 27.41
C ILE A 278 -40.87 -27.72 26.44
N PRO A 279 -42.12 -27.55 26.91
CA PRO A 279 -43.29 -27.62 26.03
C PRO A 279 -43.34 -26.41 25.08
N PRO A 280 -43.91 -26.55 23.87
CA PRO A 280 -44.04 -25.44 22.93
C PRO A 280 -44.97 -24.35 23.52
N PRO A 281 -44.67 -23.05 23.34
CA PRO A 281 -45.52 -21.98 23.81
C PRO A 281 -46.88 -22.02 23.10
N ALA A 282 -47.95 -21.88 23.88
CA ALA A 282 -49.33 -21.87 23.41
C ALA A 282 -49.60 -20.75 22.38
N PRO A 283 -50.51 -20.96 21.42
CA PRO A 283 -50.92 -19.93 20.48
C PRO A 283 -51.66 -18.79 21.21
N ALA A 284 -51.19 -17.56 21.01
CA ALA A 284 -51.83 -16.36 21.54
C ALA A 284 -53.22 -16.12 20.89
N PRO A 285 -54.20 -15.55 21.64
CA PRO A 285 -55.54 -15.28 21.14
C PRO A 285 -55.57 -14.17 20.07
N PRO A 286 -56.50 -14.23 19.10
CA PRO A 286 -56.61 -13.22 18.04
C PRO A 286 -57.16 -11.92 18.63
N SER A 287 -56.32 -10.90 18.76
CA SER A 287 -56.74 -9.56 19.18
C SER A 287 -56.24 -8.49 18.22
N ALA A 288 -57.21 -7.68 17.79
CA ALA A 288 -57.12 -6.35 17.19
C ALA A 288 -56.77 -6.25 15.68
N MET A 289 -57.83 -6.01 14.90
CA MET A 289 -57.79 -5.43 13.56
C MET A 289 -56.99 -4.11 13.54
N PRO A 290 -56.11 -3.87 12.56
CA PRO A 290 -55.39 -2.59 12.45
C PRO A 290 -56.33 -1.50 11.94
N THR A 291 -56.54 -0.46 12.76
CA THR A 291 -57.20 0.79 12.39
C THR A 291 -56.44 1.54 11.28
N PRO A 292 -57.12 2.30 10.40
CA PRO A 292 -56.59 2.85 9.14
C PRO A 292 -55.62 4.04 9.31
N HIS A 293 -55.02 4.23 10.50
CA HIS A 293 -54.06 5.31 10.74
C HIS A 293 -52.59 4.89 10.62
N ASN A 294 -52.28 3.59 10.50
CA ASN A 294 -50.91 3.08 10.37
C ASN A 294 -50.44 2.86 8.91
N PHE A 295 -51.34 2.97 7.93
CA PHE A 295 -50.98 2.73 6.51
C PHE A 295 -50.05 3.82 5.93
N LEU A 296 -50.09 5.05 6.47
CA LEU A 296 -49.28 6.15 5.95
C LEU A 296 -47.84 6.19 6.50
N ARG A 297 -47.53 5.43 7.55
CA ARG A 297 -46.21 5.45 8.20
C ARG A 297 -45.24 4.41 7.62
N GLN A 298 -45.74 3.45 6.85
CA GLN A 298 -44.94 2.40 6.19
C GLN A 298 -44.51 2.73 4.76
N LEU A 299 -45.04 3.81 4.17
CA LEU A 299 -44.69 4.23 2.80
C LEU A 299 -43.46 5.14 2.71
N VAL A 300 -42.92 5.62 3.84
CA VAL A 300 -41.66 6.35 3.91
C VAL A 300 -40.66 5.48 4.65
N GLY A 301 -39.73 4.90 3.90
CA GLY A 301 -38.69 4.01 4.39
C GLY A 301 -37.95 4.60 5.59
N GLY A 302 -38.16 4.00 6.74
CA GLY A 302 -37.37 4.19 7.94
C GLY A 302 -37.22 2.85 8.60
N VAL A 303 -36.10 2.16 8.31
CA VAL A 303 -35.67 1.02 9.12
C VAL A 303 -35.52 1.54 10.55
N PRO A 304 -36.24 1.01 11.55
CA PRO A 304 -35.93 1.30 12.93
C PRO A 304 -34.51 0.75 13.18
N MET A 305 -33.53 1.64 13.38
CA MET A 305 -32.26 1.26 13.98
C MET A 305 -32.55 0.80 15.41
N GLN A 306 -32.89 -0.47 15.54
CA GLN A 306 -32.84 -1.17 16.81
C GLN A 306 -31.35 -1.22 17.17
N ARG A 307 -30.99 -0.43 18.18
CA ARG A 307 -29.64 -0.38 18.74
C ARG A 307 -29.42 -1.71 19.45
N SER A 308 -28.82 -2.66 18.74
CA SER A 308 -28.25 -3.86 19.35
C SER A 308 -27.04 -3.41 20.18
N ASP A 309 -27.24 -3.28 21.48
CA ASP A 309 -26.17 -3.20 22.48
C ASP A 309 -25.59 -4.62 22.72
N ASP A 310 -25.17 -5.29 21.64
CA ASP A 310 -24.40 -6.53 21.69
C ASP A 310 -23.03 -6.28 21.06
N GLY A 311 -22.01 -6.32 21.91
CA GLY A 311 -20.63 -6.01 21.55
C GLY A 311 -20.06 -7.04 20.58
N ASN A 312 -20.09 -6.77 19.28
CA ASN A 312 -19.13 -7.32 18.33
C ASN A 312 -19.12 -6.54 17.01
N ASN A 313 -18.72 -5.26 17.05
CA ASN A 313 -18.61 -4.44 15.84
C ASN A 313 -17.24 -4.66 15.17
N ALA A 314 -17.14 -5.72 14.37
CA ALA A 314 -16.05 -5.92 13.44
C ALA A 314 -16.26 -4.98 12.23
N GLY A 315 -15.55 -3.85 12.22
CA GLY A 315 -15.39 -3.05 11.02
C GLY A 315 -14.71 -3.84 9.89
N PRO A 316 -14.73 -3.34 8.64
CA PRO A 316 -14.14 -4.03 7.49
C PRO A 316 -12.67 -4.36 7.77
N THR A 317 -12.36 -5.66 7.78
CA THR A 317 -11.02 -6.17 8.02
C THR A 317 -10.06 -5.68 6.93
N PRO A 318 -8.90 -5.11 7.28
CA PRO A 318 -7.91 -4.70 6.30
C PRO A 318 -7.42 -5.91 5.49
N PRO A 319 -7.00 -5.72 4.22
CA PRO A 319 -6.51 -6.81 3.40
C PRO A 319 -5.26 -7.48 4.04
N PRO A 320 -5.10 -8.81 3.86
CA PRO A 320 -3.99 -9.54 4.45
C PRO A 320 -2.66 -9.01 3.92
N ARG A 321 -1.72 -8.74 4.84
CA ARG A 321 -0.34 -8.41 4.48
C ARG A 321 0.27 -9.59 3.70
N PRO A 322 1.07 -9.34 2.65
CA PRO A 322 1.82 -10.41 2.01
C PRO A 322 2.75 -11.05 3.05
N LEU A 323 2.68 -12.38 3.15
CA LEU A 323 3.59 -13.18 3.95
C LEU A 323 5.02 -12.84 3.54
N SER A 324 5.72 -12.11 4.41
CA SER A 324 7.17 -12.00 4.30
C SER A 324 7.72 -13.41 4.49
N ALA A 325 8.44 -13.88 3.48
CA ALA A 325 9.07 -15.17 3.44
C ALA A 325 9.69 -15.53 4.80
N ALA A 326 9.31 -16.70 5.31
CA ALA A 326 10.08 -17.40 6.33
C ALA A 326 11.50 -17.59 5.80
N SER A 327 12.42 -16.74 6.27
CA SER A 327 13.84 -16.89 6.01
C SER A 327 14.34 -18.01 6.91
N SER A 328 14.53 -19.17 6.29
CA SER A 328 15.28 -20.29 6.82
C SER A 328 16.72 -19.86 7.10
N THR A 329 17.06 -19.72 8.38
CA THR A 329 18.42 -19.86 8.91
C THR A 329 18.23 -20.64 10.20
N GLY A 330 18.67 -21.90 10.33
CA GLY A 330 20.04 -22.34 10.11
C GLY A 330 20.83 -22.15 11.41
N SER A 331 20.37 -22.74 12.52
CA SER A 331 21.08 -22.73 13.80
C SER A 331 21.92 -24.00 13.93
N SER A 332 23.19 -23.92 13.52
CA SER A 332 24.24 -24.86 13.91
C SER A 332 25.01 -24.29 15.10
N GLY A 333 24.96 -24.97 16.23
CA GLY A 333 25.72 -24.61 17.44
C GLY A 333 25.88 -25.82 18.36
N GLN A 334 26.75 -26.74 17.97
CA GLN A 334 27.59 -27.58 18.82
C GLN A 334 28.88 -27.91 18.05
#